data_AF-A0A0A0LJ07-F1
#
_entry.id   AF-A0A0A0LJ07-F1
#
_cell.length_a   1.000
_cell.length_b   1.000
_cell.length_c   1.000
_cell.angle_alpha   90.00
_cell.angle_beta   90.00
_cell.angle_gamma   90.00
#
_symmetry.space_group_name_H-M   'P 1'
#
loop_
_entity.id
_entity.type
_entity.pdbx_description
1 polymer ?
#
loop_
_entity_poly.entity_id
_entity_poly.type
_entity_poly.pdbx_seq_one_letter_code
_entity_poly.pdbx_strand_id
1 'polypeptide(L)'
;MAQEEFVLPLEEGRSFDEQTSSSSSFLSRFLLYIGVHELFSQEMWKAAMTELVATSLLIFCLTTSIVSCLNSHQSDPKLLIPIAVFIILFLFLVVTFPLSGGFLSPIFAFIAALHGVITFTRATIYILAQCLGSILAFLMIKDAMNPDVADKYSLGGCTIRGTGETPGLSLTTALVLEFACTFVVLYVGVTVVLDQKMSEQFGLPMVCGMIAASSAVAVFVSTTITGRAGYGGVGLSPARCLGPAVLRGGLLWEGHWVFWVGPFVACVVYYGFSMNLPKGLPVGAKGEIGILKMVGGCCRRRRQKFKGKLRENVNQLCN
;
A
#
# COMPACT_ATOMS: atom_id res chain seq x y z
N MET A 1 13.70 -33.13 27.40
CA MET A 1 12.60 -32.18 27.14
C MET A 1 12.48 -32.05 25.62
N ALA A 2 12.45 -33.17 24.90
CA ALA A 2 11.26 -33.94 24.53
C ALA A 2 10.40 -33.17 23.52
N GLN A 3 10.83 -33.26 22.25
CA GLN A 3 10.00 -33.08 21.06
C GLN A 3 9.02 -34.27 21.01
N GLU A 4 7.73 -34.00 20.87
CA GLU A 4 6.78 -35.03 20.42
C GLU A 4 6.46 -34.79 18.94
N GLU A 5 6.94 -35.70 18.10
CA GLU A 5 6.39 -36.00 16.79
C GLU A 5 5.03 -36.67 16.98
N PHE A 6 3.95 -36.04 16.49
CA PHE A 6 2.65 -36.69 16.39
C PHE A 6 2.51 -37.34 15.01
N VAL A 7 2.71 -38.65 15.00
CA VAL A 7 2.49 -39.56 13.87
C VAL A 7 0.99 -39.85 13.76
N LEU A 8 0.40 -39.62 12.59
CA LEU A 8 -0.99 -40.05 12.28
C LEU A 8 -0.97 -41.45 11.64
N PRO A 9 -1.90 -42.36 12.03
CA PRO A 9 -1.94 -43.71 11.50
C PRO A 9 -2.64 -43.78 10.13
N LEU A 10 -2.10 -44.65 9.28
CA LEU A 10 -2.72 -45.15 8.06
C LEU A 10 -3.97 -45.97 8.42
N GLU A 11 -5.12 -45.63 7.86
CA GLU A 11 -6.24 -46.58 7.70
C GLU A 11 -6.59 -46.73 6.23
N GLU A 12 -6.78 -48.00 5.88
CA GLU A 12 -6.93 -48.57 4.56
C GLU A 12 -8.41 -48.78 4.24
N GLY A 13 -8.84 -48.32 3.06
CA GLY A 13 -9.92 -48.92 2.28
C GLY A 13 -11.36 -48.80 2.78
N ARG A 14 -12.11 -47.84 2.21
CA ARG A 14 -13.48 -48.13 1.75
C ARG A 14 -13.91 -47.20 0.60
N SER A 15 -14.09 -47.80 -0.58
CA SER A 15 -14.72 -47.23 -1.75
C SER A 15 -16.21 -47.01 -1.50
N PHE A 16 -16.72 -45.79 -1.76
CA PHE A 16 -18.01 -45.49 -2.39
C PHE A 16 -18.18 -43.96 -2.52
N ASP A 17 -18.79 -43.52 -3.63
CA ASP A 17 -19.27 -42.17 -3.95
C ASP A 17 -18.31 -41.13 -4.56
N GLU A 18 -17.83 -41.45 -5.76
CA GLU A 18 -17.12 -40.54 -6.67
C GLU A 18 -18.07 -39.59 -7.45
N GLN A 19 -19.04 -38.96 -6.77
CA GLN A 19 -19.91 -37.97 -7.45
C GLN A 19 -20.34 -36.74 -6.62
N THR A 20 -19.95 -36.63 -5.34
CA THR A 20 -20.24 -35.48 -4.46
C THR A 20 -19.01 -34.62 -4.10
N SER A 21 -17.81 -35.01 -4.55
CA SER A 21 -16.51 -34.41 -4.16
C SER A 21 -16.15 -33.08 -4.86
N SER A 22 -16.63 -32.84 -6.08
CA SER A 22 -16.27 -31.61 -6.83
C SER A 22 -16.94 -30.36 -6.24
N SER A 23 -18.21 -30.46 -5.87
CA SER A 23 -18.96 -29.34 -5.28
C SER A 23 -18.45 -28.99 -3.88
N SER A 24 -18.15 -30.00 -3.03
CA SER A 24 -17.68 -29.75 -1.66
C SER A 24 -16.28 -29.15 -1.60
N SER A 25 -15.38 -29.49 -2.53
CA SER A 25 -14.02 -28.92 -2.58
C SER A 25 -13.99 -27.47 -3.08
N PHE A 26 -14.82 -27.13 -4.07
CA PHE A 26 -14.99 -25.75 -4.54
C PHE A 26 -15.67 -24.90 -3.47
N LEU A 27 -16.75 -25.40 -2.86
CA LEU A 27 -17.48 -24.68 -1.82
C LEU A 27 -16.60 -24.47 -0.57
N SER A 28 -15.80 -25.45 -0.18
CA SER A 28 -14.87 -25.30 0.95
C SER A 28 -13.73 -24.31 0.67
N ARG A 29 -13.16 -24.32 -0.54
CA ARG A 29 -12.16 -23.31 -0.96
C ARG A 29 -12.77 -21.91 -1.06
N PHE A 30 -14.00 -21.81 -1.55
CA PHE A 30 -14.76 -20.57 -1.64
C PHE A 30 -15.13 -20.04 -0.25
N LEU A 31 -15.56 -20.89 0.67
CA LEU A 31 -15.87 -20.53 2.06
C LEU A 31 -14.62 -20.11 2.86
N LEU A 32 -13.47 -20.75 2.59
CA LEU A 32 -12.17 -20.31 3.12
C LEU A 32 -11.75 -18.95 2.56
N TYR A 33 -12.00 -18.70 1.28
CA TYR A 33 -11.71 -17.43 0.62
C TYR A 33 -12.62 -16.28 1.12
N ILE A 34 -13.90 -16.59 1.41
CA ILE A 34 -14.82 -15.66 2.06
C ILE A 34 -14.35 -15.36 3.48
N GLY A 35 -14.04 -16.39 4.26
CA GLY A 35 -13.46 -16.22 5.60
C GLY A 35 -14.49 -15.90 6.70
N VAL A 36 -15.72 -16.42 6.61
CA VAL A 36 -16.80 -16.17 7.59
C VAL A 36 -16.38 -16.52 9.03
N HIS A 37 -15.49 -17.49 9.21
CA HIS A 37 -14.94 -17.88 10.51
C HIS A 37 -14.14 -16.75 11.20
N GLU A 38 -13.59 -15.80 10.44
CA GLU A 38 -12.80 -14.69 10.99
C GLU A 38 -13.67 -13.68 11.75
N LEU A 39 -15.00 -13.65 11.52
CA LEU A 39 -15.93 -12.78 12.25
C LEU A 39 -15.93 -13.00 13.76
N PHE A 40 -15.63 -14.23 14.18
CA PHE A 40 -15.65 -14.62 15.59
C PHE A 40 -14.27 -14.51 16.25
N SER A 41 -13.24 -14.13 15.50
CA SER A 41 -11.89 -13.95 16.04
C SER A 41 -11.74 -12.58 16.70
N GLN A 42 -11.32 -12.56 17.97
CA GLN A 42 -11.02 -11.32 18.69
C GLN A 42 -9.87 -10.54 18.04
N GLU A 43 -8.90 -11.24 17.47
CA GLU A 43 -7.75 -10.60 16.82
C GLU A 43 -8.17 -9.82 15.56
N MET A 44 -9.21 -10.28 14.84
CA MET A 44 -9.75 -9.54 13.70
C MET A 44 -10.36 -8.21 14.14
N TRP A 45 -11.17 -8.21 15.20
CA TRP A 45 -11.78 -6.97 15.72
C TRP A 45 -10.75 -6.01 16.31
N LYS A 46 -9.71 -6.52 16.98
CA LYS A 46 -8.56 -5.69 17.42
C LYS A 46 -7.88 -5.04 16.23
N ALA A 47 -7.59 -5.79 15.18
CA ALA A 47 -6.95 -5.26 13.98
C ALA A 47 -7.85 -4.27 13.23
N ALA A 48 -9.16 -4.50 13.17
CA ALA A 48 -10.14 -3.57 12.61
C ALA A 48 -10.20 -2.25 13.41
N MET A 49 -10.14 -2.32 14.75
CA MET A 49 -10.03 -1.13 15.59
C MET A 49 -8.71 -0.38 15.38
N THR A 50 -7.60 -1.11 15.18
CA THR A 50 -6.33 -0.49 14.79
C THR A 50 -6.44 0.23 13.45
N GLU A 51 -7.04 -0.39 12.42
CA GLU A 51 -7.28 0.25 11.12
C GLU A 51 -8.17 1.49 11.24
N LEU A 52 -9.22 1.45 12.08
CA LEU A 52 -10.08 2.60 12.35
C LEU A 52 -9.30 3.77 12.95
N VAL A 53 -8.57 3.53 14.05
CA VAL A 53 -7.84 4.58 14.78
C VAL A 53 -6.68 5.10 13.93
N ALA A 54 -5.91 4.21 13.31
CA ALA A 54 -4.79 4.59 12.46
C ALA A 54 -5.23 5.38 11.23
N THR A 55 -6.33 4.98 10.58
CA THR A 55 -6.89 5.74 9.45
C THR A 55 -7.43 7.11 9.89
N SER A 56 -8.07 7.18 11.06
CA SER A 56 -8.55 8.44 11.61
C SER A 56 -7.40 9.44 11.84
N LEU A 57 -6.34 8.99 12.53
CA LEU A 57 -5.18 9.82 12.81
C LEU A 57 -4.38 10.15 11.54
N LEU A 58 -4.23 9.20 10.62
CA LEU A 58 -3.60 9.42 9.32
C LEU A 58 -4.32 10.53 8.55
N ILE A 59 -5.63 10.43 8.39
CA ILE A 59 -6.42 11.42 7.63
C ILE A 59 -6.42 12.78 8.32
N PHE A 60 -6.50 12.81 9.66
CA PHE A 60 -6.38 14.04 10.43
C PHE A 60 -5.05 14.75 10.15
N CYS A 61 -3.91 14.06 10.38
CA CYS A 61 -2.58 14.63 10.17
C CYS A 61 -2.33 15.00 8.70
N LEU A 62 -2.72 14.12 7.77
CA LEU A 62 -2.51 14.30 6.34
C LEU A 62 -3.30 15.51 5.82
N THR A 63 -4.61 15.56 6.10
CA THR A 63 -5.48 16.62 5.58
C THR A 63 -5.15 17.98 6.20
N THR A 64 -4.93 18.04 7.51
CA THR A 64 -4.53 19.30 8.17
C THR A 64 -3.18 19.81 7.68
N SER A 65 -2.22 18.92 7.43
CA SER A 65 -0.91 19.30 6.86
C SER A 65 -1.04 19.81 5.42
N ILE A 66 -1.82 19.12 4.58
CA ILE A 66 -2.08 19.57 3.20
C ILE A 66 -2.71 20.95 3.20
N VAL A 67 -3.75 21.18 4.02
CA VAL A 67 -4.40 22.49 4.07
C VAL A 67 -3.48 23.55 4.67
N SER A 68 -2.66 23.21 5.66
CA SER A 68 -1.66 24.14 6.21
C SER A 68 -0.61 24.53 5.17
N CYS A 69 -0.14 23.59 4.33
CA CYS A 69 0.73 23.89 3.21
C CYS A 69 0.04 24.81 2.20
N LEU A 70 -1.21 24.53 1.82
CA LEU A 70 -1.97 25.35 0.87
C LEU A 70 -2.28 26.75 1.41
N ASN A 71 -2.51 26.89 2.71
CA ASN A 71 -2.77 28.16 3.36
C ASN A 71 -1.50 28.94 3.71
N SER A 72 -0.31 28.34 3.56
CA SER A 72 0.93 29.05 3.78
C SER A 72 1.14 30.11 2.68
N HIS A 73 1.50 31.34 3.06
CA HIS A 73 1.83 32.43 2.13
C HIS A 73 3.21 32.24 1.45
N GLN A 74 3.65 30.99 1.31
CA GLN A 74 4.93 30.64 0.69
C GLN A 74 4.81 30.58 -0.83
N SER A 75 5.93 30.80 -1.53
CA SER A 75 5.94 30.96 -2.99
C SER A 75 5.57 29.70 -3.78
N ASP A 76 5.71 28.49 -3.21
CA ASP A 76 5.42 27.23 -3.92
C ASP A 76 4.90 26.10 -3.01
N PRO A 77 3.66 26.17 -2.50
CA PRO A 77 3.10 25.16 -1.60
C PRO A 77 2.96 23.77 -2.24
N LYS A 78 2.99 23.70 -3.58
CA LYS A 78 2.82 22.46 -4.36
C LYS A 78 3.95 21.45 -4.15
N LEU A 79 5.16 21.90 -3.84
CA LEU A 79 6.31 21.02 -3.58
C LEU A 79 6.30 20.46 -2.14
N LEU A 80 5.73 21.20 -1.19
CA LEU A 80 5.66 20.79 0.22
C LEU A 80 4.62 19.69 0.46
N ILE A 81 3.52 19.70 -0.30
CA ILE A 81 2.45 18.70 -0.20
C ILE A 81 2.96 17.25 -0.35
N PRO A 82 3.66 16.85 -1.43
CA PRO A 82 4.13 15.47 -1.57
C PRO A 82 5.15 15.07 -0.50
N ILE A 83 5.97 16.01 0.00
CA ILE A 83 6.90 15.75 1.10
C ILE A 83 6.13 15.43 2.39
N ALA A 84 5.11 16.23 2.72
CA ALA A 84 4.25 15.98 3.87
C ALA A 84 3.50 14.64 3.74
N VAL A 85 2.94 14.36 2.56
CA VAL A 85 2.27 13.07 2.26
C VAL A 85 3.23 11.91 2.48
N PHE A 86 4.47 11.99 1.97
CA PHE A 86 5.47 10.95 2.14
C PHE A 86 5.78 10.69 3.61
N ILE A 87 6.14 11.73 4.36
CA ILE A 87 6.57 11.60 5.77
C ILE A 87 5.44 11.02 6.62
N ILE A 88 4.24 11.60 6.52
CA ILE A 88 3.10 11.19 7.35
C ILE A 88 2.72 9.75 7.01
N LEU A 89 2.53 9.43 5.72
CA LEU A 89 2.12 8.09 5.31
C LEU A 89 3.18 7.05 5.68
N PHE A 90 4.46 7.34 5.51
CA PHE A 90 5.56 6.46 5.90
C PHE A 90 5.52 6.12 7.40
N LEU A 91 5.38 7.12 8.27
CA LEU A 91 5.35 6.93 9.72
C LEU A 91 4.16 6.06 10.14
N PHE A 92 2.96 6.36 9.62
CA PHE A 92 1.77 5.58 9.93
C PHE A 92 1.86 4.14 9.40
N LEU A 93 2.42 3.93 8.22
CA LEU A 93 2.62 2.59 7.66
C LEU A 93 3.58 1.78 8.53
N VAL A 94 4.76 2.31 8.88
CA VAL A 94 5.75 1.57 9.70
C VAL A 94 5.17 1.14 11.06
N VAL A 95 4.36 1.99 11.69
CA VAL A 95 3.73 1.68 12.98
C VAL A 95 2.57 0.69 12.83
N THR A 96 1.75 0.83 11.79
CA THR A 96 0.50 0.06 11.66
C THR A 96 0.70 -1.30 11.01
N PHE A 97 1.71 -1.45 10.16
CA PHE A 97 2.01 -2.69 9.45
C PHE A 97 2.15 -3.91 10.37
N PRO A 98 2.95 -3.89 11.46
CA PRO A 98 3.07 -5.04 12.37
C PRO A 98 1.80 -5.32 13.20
N LEU A 99 0.87 -4.37 13.29
CA LEU A 99 -0.33 -4.50 14.13
C LEU A 99 -1.51 -5.10 13.37
N SER A 100 -1.78 -4.64 12.14
CA SER A 100 -2.98 -5.02 11.37
C SER A 100 -2.71 -5.38 9.91
N GLY A 101 -1.49 -5.19 9.43
CA GLY A 101 -1.12 -5.19 8.01
C GLY A 101 -0.96 -3.78 7.42
N GLY A 102 -1.45 -2.74 8.10
CA GLY A 102 -1.20 -1.35 7.73
C GLY A 102 -1.80 -0.96 6.38
N PHE A 103 -3.05 -1.37 6.11
CA PHE A 103 -3.71 -1.07 4.84
C PHE A 103 -4.11 0.40 4.75
N LEU A 104 -4.72 0.96 5.80
CA LEU A 104 -5.04 2.39 5.96
C LEU A 104 -5.89 3.04 4.84
N SER A 105 -6.32 2.25 3.86
CA SER A 105 -7.10 2.67 2.69
C SER A 105 -7.86 1.47 2.12
N PRO A 106 -9.09 1.67 1.64
CA PRO A 106 -9.90 0.61 1.04
C PRO A 106 -9.22 -0.10 -0.12
N ILE A 107 -8.43 0.62 -0.91
CA ILE A 107 -7.73 0.10 -2.10
C ILE A 107 -6.69 -0.95 -1.69
N PHE A 108 -5.92 -0.70 -0.63
CA PHE A 108 -4.88 -1.62 -0.18
C PHE A 108 -5.47 -2.87 0.45
N ALA A 109 -6.56 -2.74 1.21
CA ALA A 109 -7.31 -3.89 1.72
C ALA A 109 -7.91 -4.73 0.57
N PHE A 110 -8.48 -4.07 -0.44
CA PHE A 110 -9.09 -4.76 -1.58
C PHE A 110 -8.06 -5.49 -2.46
N ILE A 111 -6.94 -4.85 -2.81
CA ILE A 111 -5.89 -5.53 -3.60
C ILE A 111 -5.26 -6.69 -2.83
N ALA A 112 -5.10 -6.56 -1.51
CA ALA A 112 -4.63 -7.65 -0.66
C ALA A 112 -5.62 -8.84 -0.64
N ALA A 113 -6.92 -8.56 -0.67
CA ALA A 113 -7.95 -9.60 -0.80
C ALA A 113 -7.88 -10.30 -2.16
N LEU A 114 -7.70 -9.56 -3.26
CA LEU A 114 -7.54 -10.13 -4.60
C LEU A 114 -6.31 -11.06 -4.67
N HIS A 115 -5.20 -10.66 -4.06
CA HIS A 115 -3.99 -11.49 -3.94
C HIS A 115 -4.10 -12.63 -2.92
N GLY A 116 -5.20 -12.74 -2.18
CA GLY A 116 -5.41 -13.78 -1.16
C GLY A 116 -4.54 -13.62 0.09
N VAL A 117 -3.99 -12.42 0.33
CA VAL A 117 -3.22 -12.09 1.55
C VAL A 117 -4.16 -11.99 2.75
N ILE A 118 -5.36 -11.45 2.52
CA ILE A 118 -6.44 -11.39 3.51
C ILE A 118 -7.73 -11.94 2.91
N THR A 119 -8.66 -12.37 3.76
CA THR A 119 -9.99 -12.83 3.32
C THR A 119 -10.85 -11.64 2.85
N PHE A 120 -11.87 -11.90 2.03
CA PHE A 120 -12.81 -10.87 1.60
C PHE A 120 -13.63 -10.31 2.76
N THR A 121 -13.99 -11.15 3.74
CA THR A 121 -14.69 -10.68 4.93
C THR A 121 -13.82 -9.71 5.74
N ARG A 122 -12.54 -10.03 5.97
CA ARG A 122 -11.62 -9.12 6.66
C ARG A 122 -11.42 -7.81 5.91
N ALA A 123 -11.23 -7.88 4.59
CA ALA A 123 -11.11 -6.69 3.75
C ALA A 123 -12.35 -5.79 3.87
N THR A 124 -13.54 -6.37 3.84
CA THR A 124 -14.80 -5.63 3.99
C THR A 124 -14.87 -4.92 5.34
N ILE A 125 -14.51 -5.60 6.43
CA ILE A 125 -14.53 -5.01 7.78
C ILE A 125 -13.50 -3.89 7.90
N TYR A 126 -12.32 -4.08 7.31
CA TYR A 126 -11.28 -3.04 7.29
C TYR A 126 -11.75 -1.82 6.49
N ILE A 127 -12.39 -2.01 5.33
CA ILE A 127 -12.96 -0.91 4.54
C ILE A 127 -13.99 -0.13 5.36
N LEU A 128 -14.89 -0.82 6.08
CA LEU A 128 -15.85 -0.17 6.97
C LEU A 128 -15.14 0.60 8.09
N ALA A 129 -14.19 -0.03 8.78
CA ALA A 129 -13.40 0.58 9.85
C ALA A 129 -12.66 1.84 9.36
N GLN A 130 -12.07 1.80 8.17
CA GLN A 130 -11.38 2.92 7.52
C GLN A 130 -12.35 4.05 7.15
N CYS A 131 -13.55 3.72 6.67
CA CYS A 131 -14.60 4.71 6.39
C CYS A 131 -15.08 5.41 7.66
N LEU A 132 -15.34 4.65 8.74
CA LEU A 132 -15.66 5.23 10.06
C LEU A 132 -14.51 6.08 10.59
N GLY A 133 -13.27 5.59 10.49
CA GLY A 133 -12.07 6.35 10.86
C GLY A 133 -11.96 7.66 10.10
N SER A 134 -12.24 7.67 8.80
CA SER A 134 -12.28 8.91 8.03
C SER A 134 -13.36 9.87 8.53
N ILE A 135 -14.57 9.40 8.84
CA ILE A 135 -15.64 10.26 9.36
C ILE A 135 -15.19 10.90 10.69
N LEU A 136 -14.61 10.11 11.60
CA LEU A 136 -14.07 10.61 12.88
C LEU A 136 -12.96 11.64 12.67
N ALA A 137 -12.04 11.41 11.73
CA ALA A 137 -11.00 12.36 11.39
C ALA A 137 -11.58 13.71 10.97
N PHE A 138 -12.56 13.72 10.07
CA PHE A 138 -13.16 14.96 9.57
C PHE A 138 -14.04 15.67 10.61
N LEU A 139 -14.60 14.95 11.60
CA LEU A 139 -15.21 15.57 12.77
C LEU A 139 -14.16 16.31 13.59
N MET A 140 -13.01 15.68 13.87
CA MET A 140 -11.91 16.33 14.58
C MET A 140 -11.34 17.52 13.81
N ILE A 141 -11.19 17.42 12.48
CA ILE A 141 -10.73 18.53 11.63
C ILE A 141 -11.71 19.69 11.69
N LYS A 142 -13.01 19.43 11.58
CA LYS A 142 -14.04 20.48 11.62
C LYS A 142 -13.97 21.28 12.91
N ASP A 143 -13.71 20.63 14.05
CA ASP A 143 -13.63 21.30 15.35
C ASP A 143 -12.28 21.99 15.58
N ALA A 144 -11.18 21.43 15.04
CA ALA A 144 -9.83 21.97 15.22
C ALA A 144 -9.51 23.15 14.28
N MET A 145 -10.23 23.28 13.16
CA MET A 145 -9.90 24.20 12.07
C MET A 145 -10.75 25.48 12.11
N ASN A 146 -10.13 26.61 11.78
CA ASN A 146 -10.86 27.88 11.64
C ASN A 146 -11.96 27.76 10.57
N PRO A 147 -13.20 28.24 10.83
CA PRO A 147 -14.33 28.09 9.91
C PRO A 147 -14.05 28.62 8.50
N ASP A 148 -13.39 29.77 8.39
CA ASP A 148 -13.06 30.39 7.09
C ASP A 148 -12.12 29.51 6.25
N VAL A 149 -11.16 28.84 6.88
CA VAL A 149 -10.21 27.96 6.21
C VAL A 149 -10.86 26.63 5.86
N ALA A 150 -11.71 26.12 6.77
CA ALA A 150 -12.53 24.93 6.53
C ALA A 150 -13.48 25.12 5.33
N ASP A 151 -14.06 26.32 5.18
CA ASP A 151 -14.91 26.66 4.04
C ASP A 151 -14.12 26.82 2.74
N LYS A 152 -13.03 27.58 2.78
CA LYS A 152 -12.17 27.82 1.62
C LYS A 152 -11.65 26.53 0.97
N TYR A 153 -11.24 25.56 1.78
CA TYR A 153 -10.67 24.30 1.29
C TYR A 153 -11.65 23.12 1.35
N SER A 154 -12.94 23.35 1.64
CA SER A 154 -13.94 22.28 1.78
C SER A 154 -13.49 21.16 2.75
N LEU A 155 -12.95 21.55 3.92
CA LEU A 155 -12.29 20.70 4.92
C LEU A 155 -11.06 19.91 4.41
N GLY A 156 -10.55 20.21 3.22
CA GLY A 156 -9.53 19.39 2.54
C GLY A 156 -10.10 18.14 1.86
N GLY A 157 -11.40 18.14 1.57
CA GLY A 157 -12.07 17.06 0.86
C GLY A 157 -11.76 16.99 -0.64
N CYS A 158 -12.18 15.89 -1.26
CA CYS A 158 -11.90 15.61 -2.67
C CYS A 158 -12.95 16.26 -3.59
N THR A 159 -12.60 17.36 -4.24
CA THR A 159 -13.48 18.07 -5.18
C THR A 159 -13.09 17.81 -6.64
N ILE A 160 -14.08 17.50 -7.49
CA ILE A 160 -13.88 17.30 -8.93
C ILE A 160 -14.32 18.51 -9.73
N ARG A 161 -15.47 19.08 -9.35
CA ARG A 161 -16.05 20.28 -9.96
C ARG A 161 -15.69 21.49 -9.11
N GLY A 162 -15.44 22.62 -9.77
CA GLY A 162 -15.31 23.91 -9.11
C GLY A 162 -16.67 24.57 -8.92
N THR A 163 -16.73 25.55 -8.02
CA THR A 163 -17.85 26.50 -7.95
C THR A 163 -17.81 27.41 -9.19
N GLY A 164 -18.96 27.94 -9.62
CA GLY A 164 -19.18 28.53 -10.95
C GLY A 164 -18.15 29.55 -11.50
N GLU A 165 -17.29 30.12 -10.66
CA GLU A 165 -16.20 31.01 -11.06
C GLU A 165 -14.86 30.29 -11.38
N THR A 166 -14.71 29.01 -11.00
CA THR A 166 -13.52 28.18 -11.28
C THR A 166 -13.90 26.96 -12.12
N PRO A 167 -13.38 26.81 -13.35
CA PRO A 167 -13.66 25.62 -14.14
C PRO A 167 -12.98 24.41 -13.48
N GLY A 168 -13.81 23.50 -12.94
CA GLY A 168 -13.35 22.22 -12.42
C GLY A 168 -12.80 21.29 -13.50
N LEU A 169 -12.69 20.01 -13.16
CA LEU A 169 -12.28 18.97 -14.10
C LEU A 169 -13.48 18.24 -14.68
N SER A 170 -13.33 17.72 -15.90
CA SER A 170 -14.32 16.80 -16.46
C SER A 170 -14.32 15.49 -15.65
N LEU A 171 -15.48 14.87 -15.46
CA LEU A 171 -15.58 13.61 -14.71
C LEU A 171 -14.70 12.52 -15.35
N THR A 172 -14.66 12.46 -16.68
CA THR A 172 -13.84 11.49 -17.42
C THR A 172 -12.35 11.71 -17.16
N THR A 173 -11.88 12.95 -17.18
CA THR A 173 -10.48 13.25 -16.86
C THR A 173 -10.15 12.90 -15.41
N ALA A 174 -11.04 13.21 -14.46
CA ALA A 174 -10.85 12.85 -13.06
C ALA A 174 -10.79 11.33 -12.86
N LEU A 175 -11.65 10.58 -13.54
CA LEU A 175 -11.64 9.12 -13.51
C LEU A 175 -10.35 8.52 -14.07
N VAL A 176 -9.88 9.01 -15.21
CA VAL A 176 -8.61 8.57 -15.80
C VAL A 176 -7.43 8.90 -14.88
N LEU A 177 -7.46 10.07 -14.23
CA LEU A 177 -6.41 10.47 -13.30
C LEU A 177 -6.40 9.60 -12.04
N GLU A 178 -7.57 9.37 -11.42
CA GLU A 178 -7.71 8.45 -10.28
C GLU A 178 -7.21 7.05 -10.60
N PHE A 179 -7.63 6.52 -11.76
CA PHE A 179 -7.18 5.21 -12.23
C PHE A 179 -5.66 5.18 -12.42
N ALA A 180 -5.10 6.12 -13.18
CA ALA A 180 -3.67 6.12 -13.52
C ALA A 180 -2.79 6.32 -12.28
N CYS A 181 -3.13 7.29 -11.42
CA CYS A 181 -2.40 7.54 -10.19
C CYS A 181 -2.50 6.34 -9.22
N THR A 182 -3.68 5.75 -9.04
CA THR A 182 -3.82 4.52 -8.23
C THR A 182 -3.03 3.37 -8.82
N PHE A 183 -3.07 3.17 -10.14
CA PHE A 183 -2.33 2.12 -10.81
C PHE A 183 -0.82 2.27 -10.60
N VAL A 184 -0.27 3.48 -10.66
CA VAL A 184 1.16 3.73 -10.36
C VAL A 184 1.48 3.38 -8.91
N VAL A 185 0.63 3.76 -7.95
CA VAL A 185 0.81 3.43 -6.53
C VAL A 185 0.80 1.92 -6.32
N LEU A 186 -0.12 1.19 -6.95
CA LEU A 186 -0.18 -0.26 -6.87
C LEU A 186 1.03 -0.91 -7.57
N TYR A 187 1.37 -0.46 -8.77
CA TYR A 187 2.48 -1.00 -9.54
C TYR A 187 3.83 -0.81 -8.85
N VAL A 188 4.08 0.34 -8.24
CA VAL A 188 5.35 0.60 -7.56
C VAL A 188 5.34 0.07 -6.13
N GLY A 189 4.29 0.37 -5.36
CA GLY A 189 4.21 -0.01 -3.94
C GLY A 189 3.95 -1.50 -3.75
N VAL A 190 2.85 -2.02 -4.33
CA VAL A 190 2.41 -3.41 -4.09
C VAL A 190 3.34 -4.42 -4.77
N THR A 191 3.89 -4.12 -5.95
CA THR A 191 4.83 -5.04 -6.60
C THR A 191 6.08 -5.27 -5.75
N VAL A 192 6.58 -4.24 -5.06
CA VAL A 192 7.72 -4.38 -4.13
C VAL A 192 7.33 -5.19 -2.89
N VAL A 193 6.10 -5.05 -2.40
CA VAL A 193 5.58 -5.86 -1.28
C VAL A 193 5.49 -7.34 -1.67
N LEU A 194 5.07 -7.63 -2.91
CA LEU A 194 4.92 -8.98 -3.43
C LEU A 194 6.27 -9.64 -3.76
N ASP A 195 7.31 -8.86 -4.05
CA ASP A 195 8.65 -9.38 -4.26
C ASP A 195 9.33 -9.70 -2.93
N GLN A 196 9.19 -10.96 -2.51
CA GLN A 196 9.78 -11.50 -1.28
C GLN A 196 11.29 -11.24 -1.18
N LYS A 197 12.03 -11.25 -2.30
CA LYS A 197 13.48 -11.03 -2.27
C LYS A 197 13.82 -9.59 -1.88
N MET A 198 13.06 -8.63 -2.40
CA MET A 198 13.24 -7.22 -2.08
C MET A 198 12.80 -6.95 -0.64
N SER A 199 11.68 -7.53 -0.21
CA SER A 199 11.20 -7.40 1.17
C SER A 199 12.16 -8.01 2.21
N GLU A 200 12.80 -9.15 1.90
CA GLU A 200 13.76 -9.80 2.79
C GLU A 200 15.09 -9.02 2.89
N GLN A 201 15.55 -8.42 1.79
CA GLN A 201 16.82 -7.69 1.78
C GLN A 201 16.76 -6.34 2.49
N PHE A 202 15.65 -5.62 2.34
CA PHE A 202 15.54 -4.23 2.80
C PHE A 202 14.58 -4.03 3.97
N GLY A 203 13.80 -5.06 4.32
CA GLY A 203 12.91 -5.07 5.48
C GLY A 203 11.69 -4.15 5.36
N LEU A 204 10.96 -4.05 6.48
CA LEU A 204 9.72 -3.29 6.60
C LEU A 204 9.83 -1.80 6.15
N PRO A 205 10.89 -1.04 6.50
CA PRO A 205 10.97 0.37 6.11
C PRO A 205 10.99 0.59 4.60
N MET A 206 11.61 -0.30 3.81
CA MET A 206 11.60 -0.14 2.36
C MET A 206 10.21 -0.34 1.77
N VAL A 207 9.48 -1.34 2.24
CA VAL A 207 8.10 -1.60 1.80
C VAL A 207 7.20 -0.39 2.08
N CYS A 208 7.20 0.11 3.32
CA CYS A 208 6.44 1.29 3.70
C CYS A 208 6.90 2.54 2.92
N GLY A 209 8.21 2.69 2.71
CA GLY A 209 8.81 3.77 1.96
C GLY A 209 8.36 3.80 0.50
N MET A 210 8.28 2.66 -0.18
CA MET A 210 7.85 2.58 -1.58
C MET A 210 6.36 2.91 -1.76
N ILE A 211 5.50 2.45 -0.85
CA ILE A 211 4.08 2.82 -0.84
C ILE A 211 3.92 4.32 -0.59
N ALA A 212 4.62 4.87 0.40
CA ALA A 212 4.58 6.30 0.71
C ALA A 212 5.14 7.16 -0.44
N ALA A 213 6.27 6.76 -1.04
CA ALA A 213 6.92 7.49 -2.13
C ALA A 213 6.06 7.49 -3.39
N SER A 214 5.52 6.33 -3.78
CA SER A 214 4.64 6.24 -4.94
C SER A 214 3.36 7.06 -4.75
N SER A 215 2.78 7.07 -3.54
CA SER A 215 1.63 7.91 -3.20
C SER A 215 1.95 9.40 -3.28
N ALA A 216 3.10 9.83 -2.73
CA ALA A 216 3.57 11.21 -2.81
C ALA A 216 3.79 11.67 -4.27
N VAL A 217 4.41 10.82 -5.10
CA VAL A 217 4.59 11.08 -6.54
C VAL A 217 3.24 11.18 -7.24
N ALA A 218 2.30 10.29 -6.96
CA ALA A 218 0.96 10.33 -7.55
C ALA A 218 0.22 11.64 -7.20
N VAL A 219 0.29 12.08 -5.95
CA VAL A 219 -0.26 13.38 -5.52
C VAL A 219 0.42 14.54 -6.24
N PHE A 220 1.76 14.53 -6.34
CA PHE A 220 2.52 15.58 -7.04
C PHE A 220 2.17 15.67 -8.52
N VAL A 221 2.09 14.53 -9.21
CA VAL A 221 1.73 14.45 -10.63
C VAL A 221 0.31 14.97 -10.83
N SER A 222 -0.63 14.55 -9.99
CA SER A 222 -2.02 15.01 -10.04
C SER A 222 -2.15 16.52 -9.86
N THR A 223 -1.47 17.10 -8.87
CA THR A 223 -1.59 18.54 -8.57
C THR A 223 -0.86 19.40 -9.62
N THR A 224 0.22 18.89 -10.20
CA THR A 224 1.03 19.62 -11.19
C THR A 224 0.41 19.59 -12.58
N ILE A 225 -0.03 18.43 -13.06
CA ILE A 225 -0.63 18.29 -14.41
C ILE A 225 -1.96 19.02 -14.48
N THR A 226 -2.76 18.89 -13.43
CA THR A 226 -4.14 19.36 -13.49
C THR A 226 -4.22 20.84 -13.12
N GLY A 227 -3.51 21.29 -12.07
CA GLY A 227 -3.32 22.70 -11.71
C GLY A 227 -4.56 23.59 -11.57
N ARG A 228 -5.78 23.03 -11.72
CA ARG A 228 -7.04 23.78 -11.72
C ARG A 228 -7.47 24.05 -10.30
N ALA A 229 -7.80 25.31 -10.01
CA ALA A 229 -8.24 25.75 -8.69
C ALA A 229 -9.47 24.98 -8.15
N GLY A 230 -10.34 24.50 -9.04
CA GLY A 230 -11.53 23.72 -8.68
C GLY A 230 -11.32 22.22 -8.48
N TYR A 231 -10.08 21.71 -8.60
CA TYR A 231 -9.76 20.28 -8.44
C TYR A 231 -8.90 20.05 -7.19
N GLY A 232 -9.42 19.30 -6.22
CA GLY A 232 -8.78 19.03 -4.93
C GLY A 232 -7.57 18.08 -4.98
N GLY A 233 -7.19 17.62 -6.17
CA GLY A 233 -6.18 16.58 -6.36
C GLY A 233 -6.76 15.17 -6.25
N VAL A 234 -5.92 14.19 -6.60
CA VAL A 234 -6.27 12.77 -6.55
C VAL A 234 -6.60 12.32 -5.11
N GLY A 235 -7.65 11.54 -4.98
CA GLY A 235 -8.13 10.94 -3.75
C GLY A 235 -7.20 9.86 -3.24
N LEU A 236 -6.84 8.89 -4.10
CA LEU A 236 -6.04 7.68 -3.80
C LEU A 236 -6.55 6.82 -2.62
N SER A 237 -7.67 7.19 -2.01
CA SER A 237 -8.30 6.52 -0.89
C SER A 237 -9.78 6.88 -0.89
N PRO A 238 -10.68 5.91 -1.20
CA PRO A 238 -12.11 6.14 -1.19
C PRO A 238 -12.61 6.60 0.18
N ALA A 239 -12.06 6.01 1.26
CA ALA A 239 -12.39 6.39 2.64
C ALA A 239 -12.04 7.87 2.91
N ARG A 240 -10.84 8.31 2.51
CA ARG A 240 -10.40 9.72 2.64
C ARG A 240 -11.40 10.68 1.99
N CYS A 241 -11.90 10.35 0.81
CA CYS A 241 -12.85 11.20 0.11
C CYS A 241 -14.28 11.10 0.67
N LEU A 242 -14.63 9.98 1.33
CA LEU A 242 -15.97 9.74 1.88
C LEU A 242 -16.23 10.60 3.13
N GLY A 243 -15.28 10.66 4.07
CA GLY A 243 -15.43 11.44 5.31
C GLY A 243 -15.95 12.87 5.10
N PRO A 244 -15.29 13.72 4.31
CA PRO A 244 -15.73 15.10 4.09
C PRO A 244 -17.03 15.17 3.30
N ALA A 245 -17.26 14.25 2.35
CA ALA A 245 -18.50 14.20 1.58
C ALA A 245 -19.71 13.94 2.49
N VAL A 246 -19.59 13.01 3.45
CA VAL A 246 -20.63 12.73 4.44
C VAL A 246 -20.88 13.92 5.37
N LEU A 247 -19.81 14.60 5.84
CA LEU A 247 -19.95 15.71 6.78
C LEU A 247 -20.45 17.02 6.16
N ARG A 248 -19.99 17.37 4.96
CA ARG A 248 -20.24 18.68 4.33
C ARG A 248 -21.31 18.65 3.25
N GLY A 249 -21.52 17.50 2.61
CA GLY A 249 -22.48 17.41 1.51
C GLY A 249 -22.07 18.21 0.26
N GLY A 250 -23.06 18.50 -0.59
CA GLY A 250 -22.93 19.44 -1.72
C GLY A 250 -21.91 19.00 -2.78
N LEU A 251 -21.00 19.90 -3.14
CA LEU A 251 -20.02 19.74 -4.22
C LEU A 251 -19.11 18.52 -4.04
N LEU A 252 -18.90 18.06 -2.81
CA LEU A 252 -18.09 16.86 -2.51
C LEU A 252 -18.79 15.55 -2.91
N TRP A 253 -20.12 15.56 -3.04
CA TRP A 253 -20.88 14.42 -3.58
C TRP A 253 -20.92 14.42 -5.11
N GLU A 254 -20.72 15.57 -5.76
CA GLU A 254 -20.73 15.67 -7.22
C GLU A 254 -19.54 14.94 -7.85
N GLY A 255 -19.81 13.73 -8.36
CA GLY A 255 -18.78 12.87 -8.93
C GLY A 255 -18.02 12.03 -7.90
N HIS A 256 -18.51 11.95 -6.64
CA HIS A 256 -17.87 11.17 -5.58
C HIS A 256 -17.61 9.70 -5.95
N TRP A 257 -18.50 9.12 -6.76
CA TRP A 257 -18.36 7.75 -7.26
C TRP A 257 -17.05 7.49 -8.01
N VAL A 258 -16.44 8.53 -8.59
CA VAL A 258 -15.16 8.43 -9.32
C VAL A 258 -14.03 7.99 -8.39
N PHE A 259 -14.02 8.45 -7.13
CA PHE A 259 -13.03 8.08 -6.12
C PHE A 259 -13.18 6.64 -5.62
N TRP A 260 -14.29 5.97 -5.96
CA TRP A 260 -14.48 4.54 -5.74
C TRP A 260 -14.18 3.77 -7.01
N VAL A 261 -14.88 4.07 -8.10
CA VAL A 261 -14.76 3.29 -9.35
C VAL A 261 -13.34 3.34 -9.91
N GLY A 262 -12.70 4.52 -9.98
CA GLY A 262 -11.35 4.66 -10.54
C GLY A 262 -10.34 3.76 -9.82
N PRO A 263 -10.20 3.88 -8.49
CA PRO A 263 -9.23 3.07 -7.75
C PRO A 263 -9.54 1.58 -7.70
N PHE A 264 -10.82 1.18 -7.55
CA PHE A 264 -11.18 -0.24 -7.54
C PHE A 264 -10.96 -0.90 -8.91
N VAL A 265 -11.23 -0.20 -10.01
CA VAL A 265 -10.88 -0.67 -11.37
C VAL A 265 -9.37 -0.80 -11.52
N ALA A 266 -8.59 0.15 -11.00
CA ALA A 266 -7.14 0.05 -10.99
C ALA A 266 -6.63 -1.19 -10.24
N CYS A 267 -7.26 -1.56 -9.11
CA CYS A 267 -6.94 -2.81 -8.40
C CYS A 267 -7.15 -4.06 -9.26
N VAL A 268 -8.31 -4.16 -9.93
CA VAL A 268 -8.62 -5.33 -10.77
C VAL A 268 -7.66 -5.44 -11.95
N VAL A 269 -7.38 -4.32 -12.62
CA VAL A 269 -6.44 -4.28 -13.75
C VAL A 269 -5.02 -4.59 -13.29
N TYR A 270 -4.57 -4.01 -12.19
CA TYR A 270 -3.25 -4.29 -11.62
C TYR A 270 -3.12 -5.75 -11.19
N TYR A 271 -4.15 -6.35 -10.58
CA TYR A 271 -4.15 -7.77 -10.22
C TYR A 271 -3.99 -8.66 -11.47
N GLY A 272 -4.76 -8.40 -12.53
CA GLY A 272 -4.61 -9.13 -13.78
C GLY A 272 -3.22 -8.96 -14.40
N PHE A 273 -2.66 -7.75 -14.32
CA PHE A 273 -1.30 -7.46 -14.78
C PHE A 273 -0.23 -8.16 -13.93
N SER A 274 -0.36 -8.16 -12.60
CA SER A 274 0.61 -8.73 -11.67
C SER A 274 0.68 -10.26 -11.75
N MET A 275 -0.42 -10.92 -12.14
CA MET A 275 -0.43 -12.35 -12.47
C MET A 275 0.46 -12.70 -13.68
N ASN A 276 0.64 -11.75 -14.59
CA ASN A 276 1.44 -11.91 -15.81
C ASN A 276 2.88 -11.41 -15.64
N LEU A 277 3.25 -10.85 -14.48
CA LEU A 277 4.61 -10.38 -14.25
C LEU A 277 5.60 -11.56 -14.19
N PRO A 278 6.77 -11.42 -14.83
CA PRO A 278 7.80 -12.43 -14.75
C PRO A 278 8.27 -12.56 -13.29
N LYS A 279 8.13 -13.74 -12.71
CA LYS A 279 8.49 -14.06 -11.30
C LYS A 279 10.01 -14.10 -11.05
N GLY A 280 10.79 -13.59 -12.00
CA GLY A 280 12.22 -13.43 -11.92
C GLY A 280 12.70 -12.60 -13.10
N LEU A 281 13.79 -11.85 -12.89
CA LEU A 281 14.57 -11.31 -13.99
C LEU A 281 14.78 -12.42 -15.05
N PRO A 282 14.65 -12.14 -16.35
CA PRO A 282 15.24 -13.00 -17.35
C PRO A 282 16.72 -13.09 -16.99
N VAL A 283 17.17 -14.23 -16.47
CA VAL A 283 18.59 -14.51 -16.32
C VAL A 283 19.12 -14.84 -17.71
N GLY A 284 19.05 -13.85 -18.60
CA GLY A 284 19.78 -13.75 -19.85
C GLY A 284 21.15 -13.14 -19.62
N ALA A 285 21.86 -13.61 -18.60
CA ALA A 285 23.30 -13.41 -18.39
C ALA A 285 23.84 -14.41 -17.36
N LYS A 286 23.42 -15.68 -17.44
CA LYS A 286 24.14 -16.79 -16.78
C LYS A 286 25.52 -17.06 -17.41
N GLY A 287 25.98 -16.20 -18.33
CA GLY A 287 27.31 -16.22 -18.96
C GLY A 287 28.36 -15.28 -18.35
N GLU A 288 28.00 -14.24 -17.61
CA GLU A 288 29.01 -13.26 -17.12
C GLU A 288 29.46 -13.44 -15.67
N ILE A 289 28.77 -14.27 -14.88
CA ILE A 289 29.24 -14.65 -13.53
C ILE A 289 30.35 -15.72 -13.60
N GLY A 290 30.55 -16.36 -14.76
CA GLY A 290 31.65 -17.29 -15.01
C GLY A 290 33.01 -16.60 -15.23
N ILE A 291 33.03 -15.43 -15.88
CA ILE A 291 34.27 -14.71 -16.21
C ILE A 291 34.86 -14.04 -14.96
N LEU A 292 34.02 -13.47 -14.07
CA LEU A 292 34.49 -12.93 -12.80
C LEU A 292 34.97 -14.00 -11.81
N LYS A 293 34.49 -15.25 -11.90
CA LYS A 293 35.04 -16.38 -11.13
C LYS A 293 36.38 -16.89 -11.67
N MET A 294 36.63 -16.84 -12.99
CA MET A 294 37.95 -17.17 -13.54
C MET A 294 39.00 -16.09 -13.28
N VAL A 295 38.64 -14.80 -13.36
CA VAL A 295 39.56 -13.69 -13.05
C VAL A 295 39.81 -13.58 -11.54
N GLY A 296 38.77 -13.79 -10.71
CA GLY A 296 38.88 -13.84 -9.25
C GLY A 296 39.70 -15.03 -8.72
N GLY A 297 39.65 -16.19 -9.40
CA GLY A 297 40.45 -17.37 -9.06
C GLY A 297 41.95 -17.16 -9.29
N CYS A 298 42.33 -16.45 -10.35
CA CYS A 298 43.73 -16.13 -10.66
C CYS A 298 44.32 -15.08 -9.69
N CYS A 299 43.54 -14.06 -9.32
CA CYS A 299 43.97 -13.06 -8.34
C CYS A 299 44.03 -13.61 -6.90
N ARG A 300 43.14 -14.55 -6.53
CA ARG A 300 43.14 -15.16 -5.18
C ARG A 300 44.32 -16.12 -4.98
N ARG A 301 44.77 -16.84 -6.03
CA ARG A 301 46.00 -17.66 -5.99
C ARG A 301 47.27 -16.81 -5.86
N ARG A 302 47.36 -15.62 -6.47
CA ARG A 302 48.51 -14.71 -6.27
C ARG A 302 48.52 -14.07 -4.88
N ARG A 303 47.37 -13.71 -4.30
CA ARG A 303 47.30 -13.10 -2.95
C ARG A 303 47.64 -14.07 -1.82
N GLN A 304 47.30 -15.36 -1.94
CA GLN A 304 47.71 -16.37 -0.94
C GLN A 304 49.21 -16.70 -1.02
N LYS A 305 49.80 -16.72 -2.22
CA LYS A 305 51.25 -16.94 -2.38
C LYS A 305 52.09 -15.77 -1.85
N PHE A 306 51.55 -14.54 -1.85
CA PHE A 306 52.21 -13.36 -1.28
C PHE A 306 52.08 -13.27 0.25
N LYS A 307 50.93 -13.69 0.83
CA LYS A 307 50.74 -13.73 2.30
C LYS A 307 51.51 -14.84 3.00
N GLY A 308 51.78 -15.97 2.32
CA GLY A 308 52.67 -17.02 2.85
C GLY A 308 54.13 -16.55 2.95
N LYS A 309 54.64 -15.87 1.91
CA LYS A 309 56.04 -15.44 1.84
C LYS A 309 56.38 -14.25 2.75
N LEU A 310 55.37 -13.44 3.13
CA LEU A 310 55.55 -12.36 4.12
C LEU A 310 55.60 -12.87 5.57
N ARG A 311 55.06 -14.07 5.85
CA ARG A 311 55.02 -14.65 7.20
C ARG A 311 56.29 -15.45 7.53
N GLU A 312 57.01 -15.97 6.53
CA GLU A 312 58.33 -16.60 6.73
C GLU A 312 59.46 -15.59 6.95
N ASN A 313 59.44 -14.42 6.28
CA ASN A 313 60.49 -13.40 6.45
C ASN A 313 60.41 -12.64 7.79
N VAL A 314 59.26 -12.60 8.45
CA VAL A 314 59.11 -11.96 9.77
C VAL A 314 59.61 -12.89 10.90
N ASN A 315 59.54 -14.20 10.71
CA ASN A 315 60.02 -15.17 11.72
C ASN A 315 61.54 -15.42 11.65
N GLN A 316 62.25 -14.94 10.62
CA GLN A 316 63.73 -14.97 10.55
C GLN A 316 64.40 -13.69 11.09
N LEU A 317 63.62 -12.66 11.47
CA LEU A 317 64.13 -11.42 12.07
C LEU A 317 63.91 -11.34 13.60
N CYS A 318 63.25 -12.35 14.19
CA CYS A 318 63.02 -12.46 15.63
C CYS A 318 63.56 -13.77 16.25
N ASN A 319 64.61 -14.35 15.66
CA ASN A 319 65.46 -15.36 16.28
C ASN A 319 66.93 -15.01 16.06
#